data_AF-A0A2K8KQ01-F1
#
_entry.id   AF-A0A2K8KQ01-F1
#
_cell.length_a   1.000
_cell.length_b   1.000
_cell.length_c   1.000
_cell.angle_alpha   90.00
_cell.angle_beta   90.00
_cell.angle_gamma   90.00
#
_symmetry.space_group_name_H-M   'P 1'
#
loop_
_entity.id
_entity.type
_entity.pdbx_description
1 polymer ?
#
loop_
_entity_poly.entity_id
_entity_poly.type
_entity_poly.pdbx_seq_one_letter_code
_entity_poly.pdbx_strand_id
1 'polypeptide(L)' 'MKWLFLLIIIIAVVMLGAAMVFIDAGILRDAVICVLGALLGFLIAFRMQAHYTLLRDD' A
#
# COMPACT_ATOMS: atom_id res chain seq x y z
N MET A 1 -3.88 -16.41 3.83
CA MET A 1 -4.17 -15.31 2.88
C MET A 1 -4.56 -13.99 3.53
N LYS A 2 -5.53 -13.95 4.46
CA LYS A 2 -5.94 -12.71 5.17
C LYS A 2 -4.77 -11.97 5.84
N TRP A 3 -3.83 -12.73 6.42
CA TRP A 3 -2.60 -12.20 7.01
C TRP A 3 -1.65 -11.53 6.01
N LEU A 4 -1.54 -12.06 4.78
CA LEU A 4 -0.72 -11.46 3.72
C LEU A 4 -1.34 -10.13 3.24
N PHE A 5 -2.66 -10.09 3.05
CA PHE A 5 -3.37 -8.86 2.71
C PHE A 5 -3.15 -7.78 3.78
N LEU A 6 -3.30 -8.15 5.06
CA LEU A 6 -3.15 -7.24 6.18
C LEU A 6 -1.70 -6.72 6.28
N LEU A 7 -0.71 -7.58 6.04
CA LEU A 7 0.70 -7.19 5.98
C LEU A 7 0.99 -6.20 4.83
N ILE A 8 0.44 -6.44 3.64
CA ILE A 8 0.59 -5.53 2.49
C ILE A 8 -0.02 -4.15 2.79
N ILE A 9 -1.19 -4.11 3.43
CA ILE A 9 -1.83 -2.85 3.82
C ILE A 9 -0.98 -2.09 4.84
N ILE A 10 -0.47 -2.77 5.87
CA ILE A 10 0.39 -2.13 6.88
C ILE A 10 1.61 -1.50 6.21
N ILE A 11 2.30 -2.23 5.34
CA ILE A 11 3.47 -1.71 4.63
C ILE A 11 3.09 -0.50 3.77
N ALA A 12 1.99 -0.56 3.01
CA ALA A 12 1.54 0.54 2.17
C ALA A 12 1.23 1.81 2.99
N VAL A 13 0.56 1.67 4.13
CA VAL A 13 0.22 2.80 5.02
C VAL A 13 1.49 3.37 5.67
N VAL A 14 2.41 2.53 6.12
CA VAL A 14 3.70 2.99 6.68
C VAL A 14 4.53 3.73 5.63
N MET A 15 4.59 3.24 4.39
CA MET A 15 5.29 3.93 3.31
C MET A 15 4.63 5.28 2.98
N LEU A 16 3.31 5.37 3.02
CA LEU A 16 2.61 6.64 2.83
C LEU A 16 2.90 7.64 3.96
N GLY A 17 2.94 7.19 5.21
CA GLY A 17 3.34 8.01 6.35
C GLY A 17 4.78 8.49 6.24
N ALA A 18 5.70 7.61 5.85
CA ALA A 18 7.10 7.96 5.61
C ALA A 18 7.24 9.00 4.48
N ALA A 19 6.44 8.88 3.41
CA ALA A 19 6.43 9.87 2.35
C ALA A 19 6.06 11.27 2.85
N MET A 20 5.06 11.38 3.73
CA MET A 20 4.68 12.68 4.32
C MET A 20 5.84 13.30 5.12
N VAL A 21 6.55 12.48 5.90
CA VAL A 21 7.74 12.94 6.65
C VAL A 21 8.85 13.40 5.70
N PHE A 22 9.10 12.68 4.61
CA PHE A 22 10.10 13.09 3.61
C PHE A 22 9.72 14.36 2.85
N ILE A 23 8.43 14.58 2.59
CA ILE A 23 7.92 15.84 2.00
C ILE A 23 8.18 17.00 2.96
N ASP A 24 7.87 16.83 4.24
CA ASP A 24 8.10 17.85 5.27
C ASP A 24 9.59 18.18 5.43
N ALA A 25 10.46 17.17 5.31
CA ALA A 25 11.92 17.35 5.32
C ALA A 25 12.51 17.91 4.00
N GLY A 26 11.71 18.12 2.96
CA GLY A 26 12.18 18.61 1.65
C GLY A 26 12.89 17.56 0.77
N ILE A 27 12.84 16.28 1.14
CA ILE A 27 13.50 15.18 0.43
C ILE A 27 12.53 14.60 -0.61
N LEU A 28 12.39 15.29 -1.75
CA LEU A 28 11.36 15.00 -2.75
C LEU A 28 11.52 13.62 -3.42
N ARG A 29 12.75 13.19 -3.68
CA ARG A 29 13.02 11.92 -4.38
C ARG A 29 12.52 10.71 -3.59
N ASP A 30 12.88 10.64 -2.31
CA ASP A 30 12.53 9.50 -1.46
C ASP A 30 11.04 9.51 -1.12
N ALA A 31 10.44 10.70 -0.96
CA ALA A 31 9.00 10.87 -0.87
C ALA A 31 8.27 10.25 -2.06
N VAL A 32 8.69 10.56 -3.29
CA VAL A 32 8.06 10.02 -4.51
C VAL A 32 8.18 8.49 -4.57
N ILE A 33 9.34 7.94 -4.23
CA ILE A 33 9.54 6.48 -4.18
C ILE A 33 8.59 5.84 -3.16
N CYS A 34 8.44 6.45 -1.98
CA CYS A 34 7.53 5.97 -0.95
C CYS A 34 6.07 6.05 -1.37
N VAL A 35 5.63 7.13 -2.03
CA VAL A 35 4.26 7.26 -2.57
C VAL A 35 3.99 6.20 -3.63
N LEU A 36 4.91 5.99 -4.57
CA LEU A 36 4.76 4.98 -5.62
C LEU A 36 4.73 3.56 -5.04
N GLY A 37 5.57 3.27 -4.04
CA GLY A 37 5.56 2.01 -3.31
C GLY A 37 4.24 1.78 -2.58
N ALA A 38 3.70 2.80 -1.90
CA ALA A 38 2.40 2.74 -1.25
C ALA A 38 1.27 2.47 -2.26
N LEU A 39 1.26 3.18 -3.38
CA LEU A 39 0.27 3.00 -4.46
C LEU A 39 0.27 1.56 -5.00
N LEU A 40 1.44 0.99 -5.27
CA LEU A 40 1.57 -0.41 -5.69
C LEU A 40 1.05 -1.38 -4.63
N GLY A 41 1.37 -1.15 -3.35
CA GLY A 41 0.84 -1.93 -2.24
C GLY A 41 -0.69 -1.92 -2.20
N PHE A 42 -1.31 -0.75 -2.38
CA PHE A 42 -2.77 -0.62 -2.45
C PHE A 42 -3.38 -1.32 -3.66
N LEU A 43 -2.74 -1.25 -4.84
CA LEU A 43 -3.21 -1.95 -6.04
C LEU A 43 -3.17 -3.48 -5.86
N ILE A 44 -2.11 -4.01 -5.25
CA ILE A 44 -2.00 -5.44 -4.97
C ILE A 44 -3.08 -5.86 -3.96
N ALA A 45 -3.26 -5.07 -2.89
CA ALA A 45 -4.31 -5.32 -1.90
C ALA A 45 -5.71 -5.29 -2.55
N PHE A 46 -5.99 -4.32 -3.42
CA PHE A 46 -7.24 -4.22 -4.14
C PHE A 46 -7.51 -5.45 -5.01
N ARG A 47 -6.51 -5.92 -5.77
CA ARG A 47 -6.64 -7.13 -6.59
C ARG A 47 -6.89 -8.37 -5.73
N MET A 48 -6.20 -8.49 -4.60
CA MET A 48 -6.42 -9.59 -3.65
C MET A 48 -7.85 -9.54 -3.10
N GLN A 49 -8.33 -8.37 -2.71
CA GLN A 49 -9.68 -8.19 -2.18
C GLN A 49 -10.74 -8.55 -3.23
N ALA A 50 -10.59 -8.08 -4.49
CA ALA A 50 -11.50 -8.42 -5.58
C ALA A 50 -11.59 -9.94 -5.83
N HIS A 51 -10.46 -10.65 -5.75
CA HIS A 51 -10.43 -12.10 -5.86
C HIS A 51 -11.12 -12.81 -4.69
N TYR A 52 -11.07 -12.25 -3.47
CA TYR A 52 -11.81 -12.80 -2.31
C TYR A 52 -13.30 -12.49 -2.36
N THR A 53 -13.71 -11.36 -2.92
CA THR A 53 -15.13 -11.03 -3.09
C THR A 53 -15.77 -11.95 -4.12
N LEU A 54 -15.10 -12.18 -5.27
CA LEU A 54 -15.62 -13.06 -6.33
C LEU A 54 -15.73 -14.54 -5.91
N LEU A 55 -14.83 -15.05 -5.06
CA LEU A 55 -14.91 -16.44 -4.57
C LEU A 55 -15.96 -16.65 -3.46
N ARG A 56 -16.59 -15.60 -2.95
CA ARG A 56 -17.55 -15.68 -1.84
C ARG A 56 -19.01 -15.69 -2.30
N ASP A 57 -19.27 -15.40 -3.57
CA ASP A 57 -20.62 -15.36 -4.15
C ASP A 57 -21.07 -16.68 -4.82
N ASP A 58 -20.25 -17.73 -4.77
CA ASP A 58 -20.61 -19.13 -5.14
C ASP A 58 -20.85 -19.99 -3.89
#